data_AF-A0A198AJY4-F1
#
_entry.id   AF-A0A198AJY4-F1
#
_cell.length_a   1.000
_cell.length_b   1.000
_cell.length_c   1.000
_cell.angle_alpha   90.00
_cell.angle_beta   90.00
_cell.angle_gamma   90.00
#
_symmetry.space_group_name_H-M   'P 1'
#
loop_
_entity.id
_entity.type
_entity.pdbx_description
1 polymer ?
#
loop_
_entity_poly.entity_id
_entity_poly.type
_entity_poly.pdbx_seq_one_letter_code
_entity_poly.pdbx_strand_id
1 'polypeptide(L)'
;MNEMSPTAEQWQGLYEAAAAFKKAECWNYFENVHVFGVENPLNGDIGYCCIMGNGGELYGLAVYFGLETLLGMLSGEEDIDPMFSQHCLMLLFDSRDELYPSELKQIKELGLKFRGANAWPTFRLYEPGFVPWPIQNEGDLTFLSMP
;
A
#
# COMPACT_ATOMS: atom_id res chain seq x y z
N MET A 1 1.51 15.91 14.35
CA MET A 1 0.30 15.37 15.03
C MET A 1 0.76 14.25 15.95
N ASN A 2 0.04 13.96 17.03
CA ASN A 2 0.44 12.90 17.96
C ASN A 2 0.30 11.56 17.23
N GLU A 3 1.39 11.00 16.70
CA GLU A 3 1.35 9.74 15.97
C GLU A 3 1.16 8.59 16.96
N MET A 4 -0.09 8.18 17.11
CA MET A 4 -0.45 6.99 17.87
C MET A 4 -0.02 5.76 17.08
N SER A 5 0.65 4.84 17.77
CA SER A 5 0.93 3.52 17.21
C SER A 5 -0.40 2.75 17.06
N PRO A 6 -0.65 2.10 15.91
CA PRO A 6 -1.91 1.41 15.69
C PRO A 6 -2.10 0.22 16.63
N THR A 7 -3.37 -0.04 16.97
CA THR A 7 -3.76 -1.17 17.81
C THR A 7 -3.71 -2.49 17.05
N ALA A 8 -3.70 -3.62 17.77
CA ALA A 8 -3.79 -4.94 17.16
C ALA A 8 -5.06 -5.13 16.31
N GLU A 9 -6.18 -4.54 16.75
CA GLU A 9 -7.47 -4.59 16.04
C GLU A 9 -7.43 -3.82 14.72
N GLN A 10 -6.78 -2.66 14.71
CA GLN A 10 -6.56 -1.88 13.48
C GLN A 10 -5.71 -2.65 12.47
N TRP A 11 -4.59 -3.21 12.93
CA TRP A 11 -3.76 -4.06 12.08
C TRP A 11 -4.51 -5.27 11.55
N GLN A 12 -5.31 -5.94 12.39
CA GLN A 12 -6.16 -7.04 11.96
C GLN A 12 -7.11 -6.60 10.83
N GLY A 13 -7.78 -5.46 10.98
CA GLY A 13 -8.67 -4.90 9.96
C GLY A 13 -7.95 -4.60 8.65
N LEU A 14 -6.74 -4.04 8.69
CA LEU A 14 -5.96 -3.77 7.48
C LEU A 14 -5.56 -5.07 6.75
N TYR A 15 -5.11 -6.10 7.48
CA TYR A 15 -4.79 -7.40 6.85
C TYR A 15 -6.03 -8.08 6.26
N GLU A 16 -7.20 -7.93 6.89
CA GLU A 16 -8.47 -8.44 6.38
C GLU A 16 -8.89 -7.71 5.08
N ALA A 17 -8.74 -6.37 5.06
CA ALA A 17 -8.97 -5.57 3.85
C ALA A 17 -8.03 -5.97 2.71
N ALA A 18 -6.73 -6.14 3.00
CA ALA A 18 -5.75 -6.61 2.01
C ALA A 18 -6.10 -8.01 1.48
N ALA A 19 -6.54 -8.93 2.34
CA ALA A 19 -6.98 -10.25 1.91
C ALA A 19 -8.23 -10.20 1.03
N ALA A 20 -9.19 -9.32 1.34
CA ALA A 20 -10.38 -9.09 0.54
C ALA A 20 -10.03 -8.50 -0.84
N PHE A 21 -9.16 -7.48 -0.87
CA PHE A 21 -8.63 -6.88 -2.10
C PHE A 21 -7.94 -7.94 -2.96
N LYS A 22 -7.09 -8.77 -2.36
CA LYS A 22 -6.40 -9.85 -3.07
C LYS A 22 -7.39 -10.81 -3.73
N LYS A 23 -8.43 -11.20 -2.99
CA LYS A 23 -9.46 -12.14 -3.46
C LYS A 23 -10.32 -11.55 -4.59
N ALA A 24 -10.48 -10.23 -4.64
CA ALA A 24 -11.24 -9.58 -5.69
C ALA A 24 -10.53 -9.60 -7.05
N GLU A 25 -9.19 -9.73 -7.04
CA GLU A 25 -8.35 -9.81 -8.25
C GLU A 25 -8.65 -8.68 -9.24
N CYS A 26 -8.82 -7.45 -8.74
CA CYS A 26 -9.25 -6.31 -9.53
C CYS A 26 -8.30 -6.00 -10.71
N TRP A 27 -7.03 -6.39 -10.62
CA TRP A 27 -6.05 -6.30 -11.71
C TRP A 27 -6.41 -7.09 -12.99
N ASN A 28 -7.39 -7.99 -12.93
CA ASN A 28 -7.96 -8.63 -14.11
C ASN A 28 -8.87 -7.69 -14.93
N TYR A 29 -9.28 -6.55 -14.35
CA TYR A 29 -10.20 -5.58 -14.94
C TYR A 29 -9.59 -4.19 -15.11
N PHE A 30 -8.61 -3.85 -14.28
CA PHE A 30 -7.96 -2.54 -14.26
C PHE A 30 -6.50 -2.64 -14.71
N GLU A 31 -6.03 -1.53 -15.26
CA GLU A 31 -4.65 -1.31 -15.70
C GLU A 31 -4.11 -0.10 -14.95
N ASN A 32 -2.81 0.14 -15.00
CA ASN A 32 -2.17 1.22 -14.24
C ASN A 32 -2.67 2.64 -14.62
N VAL A 33 -3.34 2.77 -15.77
CA VAL A 33 -3.98 4.02 -16.24
C VAL A 33 -5.36 4.26 -15.62
N HIS A 34 -5.98 3.23 -15.04
CA HIS A 34 -7.27 3.33 -14.38
C HIS A 34 -7.09 3.78 -12.93
N VAL A 35 -7.29 5.07 -12.70
CA VAL A 35 -7.11 5.71 -11.39
C VAL A 35 -8.45 6.18 -10.84
N PHE A 36 -8.64 6.06 -9.53
CA PHE A 36 -9.79 6.60 -8.81
C PHE A 36 -9.35 7.34 -7.55
N GLY A 37 -10.11 8.36 -7.15
CA GLY A 37 -9.83 9.13 -5.94
C GLY A 37 -10.57 8.55 -4.73
N VAL A 38 -9.89 8.47 -3.58
CA VAL A 38 -10.47 8.15 -2.27
C VAL A 38 -10.19 9.30 -1.33
N GLU A 39 -11.23 9.81 -0.67
CA GLU A 39 -11.10 10.86 0.33
C GLU A 39 -10.57 10.26 1.64
N ASN A 40 -9.50 10.86 2.17
CA ASN A 40 -8.96 10.51 3.47
C ASN A 40 -9.89 11.05 4.57
N PRO A 41 -10.50 10.18 5.39
CA PRO A 41 -11.49 10.60 6.37
C PRO A 41 -10.91 11.45 7.51
N LEU A 42 -9.59 11.48 7.68
CA LEU A 42 -8.93 12.20 8.77
C LEU A 42 -8.74 13.68 8.48
N ASN A 43 -8.54 14.05 7.22
CA ASN A 43 -8.19 15.41 6.82
C ASN A 43 -8.91 15.92 5.56
N GLY A 44 -9.65 15.06 4.84
CA GLY A 44 -10.37 15.42 3.62
C GLY A 44 -9.50 15.45 2.35
N ASP A 45 -8.22 15.10 2.45
CA ASP A 45 -7.33 15.05 1.28
C ASP A 45 -7.70 13.88 0.36
N ILE A 46 -7.54 14.05 -0.95
CA ILE A 46 -7.78 12.97 -1.92
C ILE A 46 -6.48 12.20 -2.17
N GLY A 47 -6.52 10.90 -1.91
CA GLY A 47 -5.53 9.93 -2.39
C GLY A 47 -5.95 9.38 -3.75
N TYR A 48 -5.00 9.30 -4.67
CA TYR A 48 -5.24 8.77 -6.00
C TYR A 48 -4.79 7.31 -6.07
N CYS A 49 -5.75 6.41 -6.22
CA CYS A 49 -5.55 4.98 -6.13
C CYS A 49 -5.29 4.36 -7.51
N CYS A 50 -4.24 3.56 -7.60
CA CYS A 50 -3.89 2.78 -8.78
C CYS A 50 -3.77 1.29 -8.41
N ILE A 51 -4.45 0.42 -9.15
CA ILE A 51 -4.43 -1.03 -8.96
C ILE A 51 -3.31 -1.63 -9.82
N MET A 52 -2.39 -2.32 -9.17
CA MET A 52 -1.24 -2.99 -9.80
C MET A 52 -1.50 -4.49 -9.93
N GLY A 53 -1.03 -5.10 -11.00
CA GLY A 53 -1.14 -6.55 -11.22
C GLY A 53 -1.44 -6.97 -12.65
N ASN A 54 -1.91 -6.05 -13.50
CA ASN A 54 -2.34 -6.40 -14.86
C ASN A 54 -1.20 -7.01 -15.71
N GLY A 55 0.05 -6.53 -15.50
CA GLY A 55 1.25 -7.06 -16.14
C GLY A 55 1.78 -8.39 -15.57
N GLY A 56 1.19 -8.90 -14.48
CA GLY A 56 1.50 -10.22 -13.93
C GLY A 56 2.75 -10.33 -13.04
N GLU A 57 3.55 -9.26 -12.92
CA GLU A 57 4.81 -9.26 -12.17
C GLU A 57 4.63 -8.90 -10.68
N LEU A 58 3.84 -7.87 -10.39
CA LEU A 58 3.64 -7.31 -9.05
C LEU A 58 2.17 -6.98 -8.84
N TYR A 59 1.63 -7.37 -7.68
CA TYR A 59 0.22 -7.23 -7.34
C TYR A 59 0.04 -6.33 -6.13
N GLY A 60 -0.86 -5.36 -6.20
CA GLY A 60 -1.03 -4.41 -5.11
C GLY A 60 -1.93 -3.23 -5.41
N LEU A 61 -1.87 -2.25 -4.52
CA LEU A 61 -2.56 -0.98 -4.60
C LEU A 61 -1.59 0.13 -4.18
N ALA A 62 -1.49 1.19 -4.99
CA ALA A 62 -0.80 2.41 -4.62
C ALA A 62 -1.82 3.53 -4.37
N VAL A 63 -1.64 4.30 -3.32
CA VAL A 63 -2.44 5.48 -2.95
C VAL A 63 -1.51 6.69 -2.96
N TYR A 64 -1.51 7.42 -4.07
CA TYR A 64 -0.65 8.59 -4.27
C TYR A 64 -1.19 9.81 -3.54
N PHE A 65 -0.31 10.48 -2.80
CA PHE A 65 -0.64 11.74 -2.15
C PHE A 65 -0.54 12.89 -3.16
N GLY A 66 -1.69 13.47 -3.49
CA GLY A 66 -1.78 14.58 -4.42
C GLY A 66 -1.71 14.17 -5.90
N LEU A 67 -2.32 15.01 -6.74
CA LEU A 67 -2.42 14.75 -8.18
C LEU A 67 -1.05 14.87 -8.88
N GLU A 68 -0.17 15.74 -8.39
CA GLU A 68 1.15 15.95 -8.97
C GLU A 68 2.01 14.68 -8.92
N THR A 69 2.01 13.98 -7.78
CA THR A 69 2.71 12.70 -7.62
C THR A 69 2.21 11.65 -8.59
N LEU A 70 0.88 11.55 -8.76
CA LEU A 70 0.28 10.64 -9.74
C LEU A 70 0.72 11.01 -11.16
N LEU A 71 0.66 12.28 -11.52
CA LEU A 71 1.02 12.75 -12.86
C LEU A 71 2.49 12.52 -13.17
N GLY A 72 3.39 12.72 -12.19
CA GLY A 72 4.82 12.40 -12.33
C GLY A 72 5.05 10.91 -12.57
N MET A 73 4.35 10.04 -11.84
CA MET A 73 4.39 8.59 -12.07
C MET A 73 3.88 8.22 -13.47
N LEU A 74 2.75 8.78 -13.91
CA LEU A 74 2.12 8.45 -15.19
C LEU A 74 2.89 9.01 -16.40
N SER A 75 3.53 10.18 -16.27
CA SER A 75 4.30 10.78 -17.36
C SER A 75 5.60 10.03 -17.60
N GLY A 76 6.20 9.46 -16.55
CA GLY A 76 7.51 8.80 -16.62
C GLY A 76 8.65 9.77 -17.00
N GLU A 77 8.41 11.08 -16.87
CA GLU A 77 9.35 12.15 -17.25
C GLU A 77 10.31 12.49 -16.11
N GLU A 78 10.28 11.76 -14.99
CA GLU A 78 11.15 12.01 -13.85
C GLU A 78 12.54 11.40 -14.08
N ASP A 79 13.58 12.25 -13.98
CA ASP A 79 14.99 11.82 -14.03
C ASP A 79 15.43 11.05 -12.76
N ILE A 80 14.55 10.99 -11.75
CA ILE A 80 14.77 10.36 -10.46
C ILE A 80 14.08 8.99 -10.47
N ASP A 81 14.77 7.97 -9.96
CA ASP A 81 14.19 6.63 -9.82
C ASP A 81 12.84 6.71 -9.07
N PRO A 82 11.75 6.11 -9.59
CA PRO A 82 10.44 6.10 -8.97
C PRO A 82 10.43 5.69 -7.48
N MET A 83 11.39 4.85 -7.07
CA MET A 83 11.58 4.46 -5.67
C MET A 83 11.81 5.66 -4.75
N PHE A 84 12.39 6.75 -5.27
CA PHE A 84 12.77 7.95 -4.52
C PHE A 84 11.98 9.21 -4.89
N SER A 85 11.12 9.17 -5.90
CA SER A 85 10.34 10.35 -6.32
C SER A 85 8.87 10.27 -5.91
N GLN A 86 8.34 9.07 -5.72
CA GLN A 86 6.93 8.87 -5.39
C GLN A 86 6.64 9.17 -3.92
N HIS A 87 5.50 9.82 -3.68
CA HIS A 87 4.91 9.99 -2.35
C HIS A 87 3.59 9.22 -2.27
N CYS A 88 3.61 8.01 -1.73
CA CYS A 88 2.43 7.15 -1.69
C CYS A 88 2.44 6.13 -0.55
N LEU A 89 1.23 5.67 -0.20
CA LEU A 89 1.06 4.43 0.56
C LEU A 89 0.88 3.27 -0.41
N MET A 90 1.52 2.15 -0.13
CA MET A 90 1.51 1.00 -1.03
C MET A 90 1.21 -0.28 -0.27
N LEU A 91 0.19 -1.00 -0.74
CA LEU A 91 -0.03 -2.41 -0.44
C LEU A 91 0.61 -3.23 -1.56
N LEU A 92 1.51 -4.15 -1.22
CA LEU A 92 2.04 -5.16 -2.13
C LEU A 92 1.75 -6.56 -1.58
N PHE A 93 1.68 -7.54 -2.47
CA PHE A 93 1.71 -8.95 -2.09
C PHE A 93 3.04 -9.56 -2.49
N ASP A 94 3.93 -9.69 -1.50
CA ASP A 94 5.32 -10.10 -1.70
C ASP A 94 5.55 -11.57 -1.28
N SER A 95 6.81 -11.98 -1.33
CA SER A 95 7.29 -13.23 -0.74
C SER A 95 7.68 -13.07 0.72
N ARG A 96 7.67 -14.18 1.47
CA ARG A 96 7.93 -14.20 2.92
C ARG A 96 9.27 -13.58 3.31
N ASP A 97 10.28 -13.73 2.47
CA ASP A 97 11.66 -13.28 2.68
C ASP A 97 11.86 -11.77 2.43
N GLU A 98 10.87 -11.09 1.86
CA GLU A 98 10.87 -9.64 1.64
C GLU A 98 10.33 -8.87 2.86
N LEU A 99 9.73 -9.56 3.82
CA LEU A 99 9.17 -8.95 5.03
C LEU A 99 10.26 -8.64 6.06
N TYR A 100 10.12 -7.50 6.72
CA TYR A 100 10.92 -7.19 7.89
C TYR A 100 10.59 -8.15 9.05
N PRO A 101 11.57 -8.44 9.94
CA PRO A 101 11.32 -9.29 11.10
C PRO A 101 10.17 -8.81 12.00
N SER A 102 9.94 -7.50 12.08
CA SER A 102 8.83 -6.89 12.82
C SER A 102 7.47 -7.23 12.22
N GLU A 103 7.34 -7.23 10.90
CA GLU A 103 6.11 -7.57 10.19
C GLU A 103 5.79 -9.06 10.35
N LEU A 104 6.79 -9.92 10.20
CA LEU A 104 6.63 -11.37 10.45
C LEU A 104 6.18 -11.64 11.89
N LYS A 105 6.71 -10.89 12.86
CA LYS A 105 6.31 -10.99 14.26
C LYS A 105 4.85 -10.56 14.43
N GLN A 106 4.47 -9.41 13.86
CA GLN A 106 3.11 -8.89 13.92
C GLN A 106 2.08 -9.87 13.32
N ILE A 107 2.33 -10.36 12.11
CA ILE A 107 1.47 -11.36 11.46
C ILE A 107 1.26 -12.58 12.37
N LYS A 108 2.34 -13.05 13.00
CA LYS A 108 2.29 -14.20 13.92
C LYS A 108 1.50 -13.89 15.19
N GLU A 109 1.66 -12.71 15.78
CA GLU A 109 0.94 -12.28 16.98
C GLU A 109 -0.56 -12.12 16.72
N LEU A 110 -0.95 -11.69 15.51
CA LEU A 110 -2.33 -11.63 15.04
C LEU A 110 -2.92 -13.01 14.67
N GLY A 111 -2.11 -14.07 14.67
CA GLY A 111 -2.55 -15.43 14.31
C GLY A 111 -2.85 -15.63 12.82
N LEU A 112 -2.41 -14.69 11.97
CA LEU A 112 -2.61 -14.70 10.52
C LEU A 112 -1.65 -15.70 9.84
N LYS A 113 -2.08 -16.23 8.68
CA LYS A 113 -1.30 -17.22 7.92
C LYS A 113 -1.39 -16.94 6.43
N PHE A 114 -0.24 -16.77 5.80
CA PHE A 114 -0.09 -16.62 4.36
C PHE A 114 0.77 -17.75 3.80
N ARG A 115 0.52 -18.13 2.54
CA ARG A 115 1.21 -19.24 1.87
C ARG A 115 1.38 -18.94 0.38
N GLY A 116 2.52 -19.36 -0.16
CA GLY A 116 2.89 -19.12 -1.56
C GLY A 116 3.73 -17.86 -1.74
N ALA A 117 4.27 -17.72 -2.95
CA ALA A 117 4.83 -16.46 -3.43
C ALA A 117 3.70 -15.45 -3.67
N ASN A 118 4.04 -14.17 -3.60
CA ASN A 118 3.13 -13.04 -3.81
C ASN A 118 1.86 -13.12 -2.96
N ALA A 119 1.98 -13.55 -1.71
CA ALA A 119 0.85 -13.81 -0.82
C ALA A 119 0.94 -13.13 0.53
N TRP A 120 2.06 -12.48 0.81
CA TRP A 120 2.31 -11.81 2.06
C TRP A 120 2.03 -10.33 1.88
N PRO A 121 0.94 -9.78 2.47
CA PRO A 121 0.67 -8.36 2.39
C PRO A 121 1.79 -7.58 3.07
N THR A 122 2.39 -6.65 2.35
CA THR A 122 3.31 -5.66 2.89
C THR A 122 2.71 -4.28 2.69
N PHE A 123 2.94 -3.40 3.67
CA PHE A 123 2.42 -2.04 3.65
C PHE A 123 3.60 -1.08 3.78
N ARG A 124 3.77 -0.20 2.80
CA ARG A 124 4.94 0.68 2.69
C ARG A 124 4.49 2.12 2.55
N LEU A 125 5.24 3.02 3.19
CA LEU A 125 5.25 4.44 2.87
C LEU A 125 6.44 4.71 1.96
N TYR A 126 6.16 5.27 0.79
CA TYR A 126 7.13 5.87 -0.11
C TYR A 126 7.14 7.36 0.18
N GLU A 127 8.29 7.90 0.57
CA GLU A 127 8.48 9.33 0.77
C GLU A 127 9.66 9.80 -0.11
N PRO A 128 9.50 10.92 -0.85
CA PRO A 128 10.54 11.39 -1.75
C PRO A 128 11.90 11.58 -1.05
N GLY A 129 12.96 11.03 -1.65
CA GLY A 129 14.33 11.09 -1.12
C GLY A 129 14.72 9.98 -0.14
N PHE A 130 13.83 9.03 0.15
CA PHE A 130 14.07 7.94 1.09
C PHE A 130 13.75 6.56 0.48
N VAL A 131 14.35 5.51 1.03
CA VAL A 131 13.95 4.13 0.70
C VAL A 131 12.60 3.80 1.34
N PRO A 132 11.70 3.04 0.68
CA PRO A 132 10.39 2.72 1.25
C PRO A 132 10.48 1.99 2.60
N TRP A 133 9.63 2.35 3.56
CA TRP A 133 9.62 1.71 4.89
C TRP A 133 8.23 1.24 5.31
N PRO A 134 8.12 0.27 6.24
CA PRO A 134 6.82 -0.19 6.74
C PRO A 134 6.03 0.93 7.40
N ILE A 135 4.72 1.04 7.12
CA ILE A 135 3.86 2.03 7.79
C ILE A 135 3.86 1.81 9.32
N GLN A 136 3.80 2.89 10.09
CA GLN A 136 3.93 2.82 11.56
C GLN A 136 2.85 3.58 12.33
N ASN A 137 2.14 4.50 11.69
CA ASN A 137 1.14 5.36 12.34
C ASN A 137 -0.29 4.92 11.99
N GLU A 138 -1.21 5.25 12.89
CA GLU A 138 -2.65 4.96 12.75
C GLU A 138 -3.29 5.63 11.52
N GLY A 139 -2.78 6.79 11.11
CA GLY A 139 -3.34 7.56 10.00
C GLY A 139 -3.20 6.85 8.65
N ASP A 140 -1.99 6.38 8.35
CA ASP A 140 -1.68 5.63 7.14
C ASP A 140 -2.46 4.31 7.08
N LEU A 141 -2.56 3.64 8.23
CA LEU A 141 -3.31 2.39 8.35
C LEU A 141 -4.79 2.62 8.07
N THR A 142 -5.37 3.65 8.70
CA THR A 142 -6.77 4.05 8.47
C THR A 142 -7.00 4.30 6.99
N PHE A 143 -6.11 5.06 6.34
CA PHE A 143 -6.29 5.41 4.95
C PHE A 143 -6.21 4.19 4.01
N LEU A 144 -5.28 3.26 4.25
CA LEU A 144 -5.16 2.02 3.46
C LEU A 144 -6.27 0.99 3.73
N SER A 145 -6.93 1.06 4.89
CA SER A 145 -8.06 0.17 5.20
C SER A 145 -9.37 0.57 4.50
N MET A 146 -9.37 1.69 3.79
CA MET A 146 -10.53 2.16 3.02
C MET A 146 -10.63 1.39 1.69
N PRO A 147 -11.81 0.84 1.34
CA PRO A 147 -12.04 0.11 0.10
C PRO A 147 -12.18 0.99 -1.15
#